data_AF-A0A418GK33-F1
#
_entry.id   AF-A0A418GK33-F1
#
_cell.length_a   1.000
_cell.length_b   1.000
_cell.length_c   1.000
_cell.angle_alpha   90.00
_cell.angle_beta   90.00
_cell.angle_gamma   90.00
#
_symmetry.space_group_name_H-M   'P 1'
#
loop_
_entity.id
_entity.type
_entity.pdbx_description
1 polymer ?
#
loop_
_entity_poly.entity_id
_entity_poly.type
_entity_poly.pdbx_seq_one_letter_code
_entity_poly.pdbx_strand_id
1 'polypeptide(L)'
;MATPLQYALIFLLWAMMAVIYAPLIPAALTLISPALSLTHWQALFADPQLPQALLATLVSTTIAAVGALLIALLVIVALWPGPKWQRMCARLPWLLAIPHVAFATSALLIFADGGLLYDYFPYFTPPMDKLGIGLGLTLAVKESAFLLWILAAV
;
A
#
# COMPACT_ATOMS: atom_id res chain seq x y z
N MET A 1 -20.12 38.29 4.76
CA MET A 1 -21.33 37.59 5.23
C MET A 1 -21.35 36.12 4.76
N ALA A 2 -20.25 35.37 4.97
CA ALA A 2 -20.08 33.98 4.50
C ALA A 2 -20.05 32.94 5.65
N THR A 3 -20.23 33.41 6.88
CA THR A 3 -20.14 32.59 8.11
C THR A 3 -21.16 31.44 8.19
N PRO A 4 -22.45 31.57 7.80
CA PRO A 4 -23.39 30.46 7.98
C PRO A 4 -23.11 29.29 7.01
N LEU A 5 -22.67 29.59 5.78
CA LEU A 5 -22.31 28.57 4.79
C LEU A 5 -21.07 27.78 5.23
N GLN A 6 -20.08 28.46 5.82
CA GLN A 6 -18.88 27.82 6.35
C GLN A 6 -19.22 26.81 7.45
N TYR A 7 -20.10 27.18 8.40
CA TYR A 7 -20.53 26.26 9.45
C TYR A 7 -21.34 25.08 8.90
N ALA A 8 -22.22 25.31 7.91
CA ALA A 8 -22.96 24.24 7.25
C ALA A 8 -22.03 23.25 6.51
N LEU A 9 -21.01 23.75 5.82
CA LEU A 9 -20.02 22.92 5.14
C LEU A 9 -19.14 22.13 6.11
N ILE A 10 -18.70 22.76 7.22
CA ILE A 10 -17.97 22.08 8.28
C ILE A 10 -18.82 20.96 8.87
N PHE A 11 -20.09 21.24 9.19
CA PHE A 11 -21.01 20.23 9.71
C PHE A 11 -21.21 19.06 8.74
N LEU A 12 -21.40 19.35 7.45
CA LEU A 12 -21.52 18.33 6.40
C LEU A 12 -20.25 17.48 6.29
N LEU A 13 -19.07 18.08 6.38
CA LEU A 13 -17.79 17.36 6.35
C LEU A 13 -17.64 16.45 7.58
N TRP A 14 -17.99 16.94 8.78
CA TRP A 14 -18.02 16.12 9.99
C TRP A 14 -19.02 14.97 9.91
N ALA A 15 -20.22 15.23 9.37
CA ALA A 15 -21.24 14.19 9.18
C ALA A 15 -20.75 13.12 8.18
N MET A 16 -20.11 13.52 7.08
CA MET A 16 -19.53 12.61 6.11
C MET A 16 -18.41 11.77 6.72
N MET A 17 -17.50 12.40 7.49
CA MET A 17 -16.48 11.67 8.24
C MET A 17 -17.11 10.70 9.25
N ALA A 18 -18.13 11.12 9.99
CA ALA A 18 -18.83 10.25 10.92
C ALA A 18 -19.47 9.06 10.21
N VAL A 19 -20.07 9.23 9.04
CA VAL A 19 -20.63 8.11 8.23
C VAL A 19 -19.53 7.17 7.75
N ILE A 20 -18.40 7.70 7.27
CA ILE A 20 -17.26 6.90 6.82
C ILE A 20 -16.65 6.09 7.97
N TYR A 21 -16.53 6.69 9.16
CA TYR A 21 -15.92 6.04 10.32
C TYR A 21 -16.90 5.28 11.22
N ALA A 22 -18.22 5.49 11.10
CA ALA A 22 -19.24 4.84 11.92
C ALA A 22 -19.13 3.30 11.93
N PRO A 23 -18.83 2.62 10.80
CA PRO A 23 -18.65 1.16 10.79
C PRO A 23 -17.47 0.67 11.65
N LEU A 24 -16.50 1.52 11.99
CA LEU A 24 -15.41 1.12 12.89
C LEU A 24 -15.89 0.92 14.33
N ILE A 25 -16.97 1.59 14.76
CA ILE A 25 -17.50 1.46 16.11
C ILE A 25 -17.99 0.03 16.39
N PRO A 26 -18.92 -0.56 15.61
CA PRO A 26 -19.33 -1.95 15.85
C PRO A 26 -18.17 -2.94 15.63
N ALA A 27 -17.28 -2.69 14.66
CA ALA A 27 -16.09 -3.52 14.46
C ALA A 27 -15.19 -3.52 15.72
N ALA A 28 -14.89 -2.36 16.30
CA ALA A 28 -14.11 -2.26 17.52
C ALA A 28 -14.81 -2.97 18.69
N LEU A 29 -16.12 -2.76 18.88
CA LEU A 29 -16.89 -3.39 19.95
C LEU A 29 -16.88 -4.93 19.85
N THR A 30 -16.98 -5.48 18.64
CA THR A 30 -16.90 -6.94 18.41
C THR A 30 -15.51 -7.51 18.65
N LEU A 31 -14.45 -6.70 18.49
CA LEU A 31 -13.06 -7.12 18.69
C LEU A 31 -12.57 -6.98 20.14
N ILE A 32 -13.19 -6.13 20.96
CA ILE A 32 -12.78 -5.94 22.38
C ILE A 32 -12.93 -7.24 23.17
N SER A 33 -14.06 -7.94 23.02
CA SER A 33 -14.33 -9.19 23.75
C SER A 33 -13.29 -10.29 23.46
N PRO A 34 -12.97 -10.64 22.19
CA PRO A 34 -11.92 -11.61 21.89
C PRO A 34 -10.52 -11.10 22.23
N ALA A 35 -10.23 -9.79 22.11
CA ALA A 35 -8.92 -9.23 22.45
C ALA A 35 -8.57 -9.36 23.94
N LEU A 36 -9.57 -9.35 24.83
CA LEU A 36 -9.38 -9.53 26.28
C LEU A 36 -9.37 -11.01 26.71
N SER A 37 -9.57 -11.94 25.78
CA SER A 37 -9.72 -13.36 26.08
C SER A 37 -8.42 -14.12 25.85
N LEU A 38 -7.86 -14.69 26.93
CA LEU A 38 -6.63 -15.49 26.86
C LEU A 38 -6.76 -16.71 25.94
N THR A 39 -7.95 -17.32 25.85
CA THR A 39 -8.18 -18.50 25.00
C THR A 39 -8.09 -18.18 23.51
N HIS A 40 -8.54 -16.99 23.10
CA HIS A 40 -8.45 -16.55 21.70
C HIS A 40 -6.99 -16.24 21.31
N TRP A 41 -6.20 -15.68 22.23
CA TRP A 41 -4.76 -15.50 22.02
C TRP A 41 -4.03 -16.84 21.89
N GLN A 42 -4.33 -17.81 22.74
CA GLN A 42 -3.76 -19.15 22.63
C GLN A 42 -4.11 -19.83 21.30
N ALA A 43 -5.36 -19.69 20.86
CA ALA A 43 -5.80 -20.21 19.55
C ALA A 43 -5.06 -19.54 18.38
N LEU A 44 -4.88 -18.22 18.43
CA LEU A 44 -4.13 -17.47 17.43
C LEU A 44 -2.66 -17.94 17.35
N PHE A 45 -1.98 -18.10 18.48
CA PHE A 45 -0.59 -18.57 18.50
C PHE A 45 -0.43 -20.07 18.19
N ALA A 46 -1.49 -20.86 18.37
CA ALA A 46 -1.53 -22.25 17.96
C ALA A 46 -1.82 -22.42 16.46
N ASP A 47 -2.22 -21.35 15.75
CA ASP A 47 -2.55 -21.40 14.34
C ASP A 47 -1.28 -21.65 13.48
N PRO A 48 -1.21 -22.74 12.71
CA PRO A 48 -0.08 -23.03 11.84
C PRO A 48 0.12 -21.99 10.71
N GLN A 49 -0.89 -21.19 10.38
CA GLN A 49 -0.81 -20.17 9.33
C GLN A 49 -0.11 -18.90 9.80
N LEU A 50 -0.16 -18.58 11.10
CA LEU A 50 0.44 -17.37 11.67
C LEU A 50 1.94 -17.24 11.35
N PRO A 51 2.81 -18.24 11.62
CA PRO A 51 4.23 -18.10 11.34
C PRO A 51 4.51 -17.89 9.85
N GLN A 52 3.73 -18.53 8.96
CA GLN A 52 3.86 -18.34 7.51
C GLN A 52 3.43 -16.94 7.07
N ALA A 53 2.29 -16.45 7.55
CA ALA A 53 1.79 -15.11 7.24
C ALA A 53 2.73 -14.01 7.77
N LEU A 54 3.28 -14.20 8.97
CA LEU A 54 4.27 -13.31 9.55
C LEU A 54 5.55 -13.29 8.72
N LEU A 55 6.07 -14.45 8.34
CA LEU A 55 7.26 -14.55 7.49
C LEU A 55 7.03 -13.88 6.14
N ALA A 56 5.90 -14.15 5.47
CA ALA A 56 5.56 -13.52 4.20
C ALA A 56 5.44 -11.99 4.33
N THR A 57 4.91 -11.51 5.46
CA THR A 57 4.83 -10.07 5.75
C THR A 57 6.22 -9.48 5.95
N LEU A 58 7.09 -10.11 6.74
CA LEU A 58 8.46 -9.63 6.98
C LEU A 58 9.30 -9.62 5.71
N VAL A 59 9.23 -10.68 4.90
CA VAL A 59 9.95 -10.77 3.63
C VAL A 59 9.44 -9.72 2.65
N SER A 60 8.12 -9.64 2.43
CA SER A 60 7.53 -8.67 1.50
C SER A 60 7.81 -7.23 1.92
N THR A 61 7.68 -6.89 3.20
CA THR A 61 7.96 -5.53 3.72
C THR A 61 9.43 -5.17 3.65
N THR A 62 10.35 -6.10 3.92
CA THR A 62 11.80 -5.86 3.78
C THR A 62 12.16 -5.58 2.33
N ILE A 63 11.67 -6.41 1.40
CA ILE A 63 11.87 -6.21 -0.04
C ILE A 63 11.26 -4.89 -0.50
N ALA A 64 10.05 -4.57 -0.04
CA ALA A 64 9.36 -3.34 -0.36
C ALA A 64 10.16 -2.12 0.12
N ALA A 65 10.60 -2.10 1.37
CA ALA A 65 11.33 -0.99 1.96
C ALA A 65 12.69 -0.77 1.28
N VAL A 66 13.49 -1.84 1.16
CA VAL A 66 14.81 -1.77 0.53
C VAL A 66 14.68 -1.42 -0.96
N GLY A 67 13.77 -2.08 -1.67
CA GLY A 67 13.52 -1.81 -3.09
C GLY A 67 13.02 -0.39 -3.33
N ALA A 68 12.06 0.10 -2.53
CA ALA A 68 11.55 1.46 -2.65
C ALA A 68 12.65 2.49 -2.41
N LEU A 69 13.49 2.29 -1.40
CA LEU A 69 14.62 3.16 -1.11
C LEU A 69 15.65 3.16 -2.25
N LEU A 70 16.01 1.98 -2.78
CA LEU A 70 16.93 1.88 -3.91
C LEU A 70 16.38 2.59 -5.15
N ILE A 71 15.10 2.37 -5.49
CA ILE A 71 14.44 3.05 -6.62
C ILE A 71 14.45 4.56 -6.41
N ALA A 72 14.07 5.04 -5.21
CA ALA A 72 14.03 6.47 -4.91
C ALA A 72 15.42 7.12 -5.01
N LEU A 73 16.46 6.48 -4.47
CA LEU A 73 17.83 6.97 -4.54
C LEU A 73 18.36 7.00 -5.98
N LEU A 74 18.12 5.93 -6.76
CA LEU A 74 18.53 5.89 -8.17
C LEU A 74 17.85 6.99 -8.98
N VAL A 75 16.57 7.24 -8.74
CA VAL A 75 15.80 8.31 -9.38
C VAL A 75 16.38 9.68 -9.01
N ILE A 76 16.71 9.92 -7.74
CA ILE A 76 17.33 11.17 -7.30
C ILE A 76 18.68 11.36 -7.99
N VAL A 77 19.58 10.37 -7.94
CA VAL A 77 20.90 10.44 -8.58
C VAL A 77 20.78 10.70 -10.09
N ALA A 78 19.79 10.12 -10.76
CA ALA A 78 19.62 10.25 -12.21
C ALA A 78 18.97 11.57 -12.65
N LEU A 79 18.12 12.19 -11.83
CA LEU A 79 17.25 13.28 -12.26
C LEU A 79 17.50 14.60 -11.53
N TRP A 80 18.09 14.57 -10.33
CA TRP A 80 18.43 15.75 -9.54
C TRP A 80 19.83 16.29 -9.91
N PRO A 81 20.04 17.63 -10.00
CA PRO A 81 19.07 18.72 -10.02
C PRO A 81 18.73 19.14 -11.46
N GLY A 82 17.79 18.46 -12.13
CA GLY A 82 17.41 18.74 -13.52
C GLY A 82 15.94 19.17 -13.71
N PRO A 83 15.58 19.73 -14.88
CA PRO A 83 14.19 20.06 -15.21
C PRO A 83 13.29 18.82 -15.33
N LYS A 84 13.88 17.63 -15.47
CA LYS A 84 13.15 16.35 -15.43
C LYS A 84 12.65 16.02 -14.01
N TRP A 85 13.43 16.36 -12.97
CA TRP A 85 13.02 16.20 -11.57
C TRP A 85 11.77 17.02 -11.25
N GLN A 86 11.77 18.31 -11.59
CA GLN A 86 10.63 19.22 -11.39
C GLN A 86 9.34 18.69 -12.05
N ARG A 87 9.44 18.19 -13.29
CA ARG A 87 8.29 17.60 -14.00
C ARG A 87 7.77 16.32 -13.33
N MET A 88 8.66 15.51 -12.77
CA MET A 88 8.28 14.30 -12.05
C MET A 88 7.58 14.65 -10.73
N CYS A 89 8.12 15.59 -9.95
CA CYS A 89 7.51 16.05 -8.70
C CYS A 89 6.08 16.56 -8.91
N ALA A 90 5.82 17.27 -10.00
CA ALA A 90 4.47 17.73 -10.35
C ALA A 90 3.48 16.58 -10.64
N ARG A 91 3.97 15.39 -11.01
CA ARG A 91 3.15 14.20 -11.32
C ARG A 91 3.03 13.21 -10.16
N LEU A 92 3.89 13.29 -9.15
CA LEU A 92 3.87 12.38 -7.99
C LEU A 92 2.52 12.35 -7.24
N PRO A 93 1.82 13.48 -6.99
CA PRO A 93 0.52 13.44 -6.32
C PRO A 93 -0.53 12.61 -7.07
N TRP A 94 -0.47 12.62 -8.41
CA TRP A 94 -1.37 11.80 -9.24
C TRP A 94 -1.08 10.31 -9.11
N LEU A 95 0.19 9.92 -8.98
CA LEU A 95 0.58 8.53 -8.74
C LEU A 95 0.15 8.05 -7.35
N LEU A 96 0.20 8.93 -6.34
CA LEU A 96 -0.25 8.62 -4.98
C LEU A 96 -1.78 8.52 -4.85
N ALA A 97 -2.53 9.16 -5.75
CA ALA A 97 -3.98 9.10 -5.77
C ALA A 97 -4.54 7.78 -6.37
N ILE A 98 -3.68 6.89 -6.89
CA ILE A 98 -4.12 5.63 -7.48
C ILE A 98 -4.78 4.75 -6.40
N PRO A 99 -6.02 4.26 -6.62
CA PRO A 99 -6.65 3.34 -5.69
C PRO A 99 -5.83 2.05 -5.53
N HIS A 100 -5.63 1.63 -4.28
CA HIS A 100 -4.82 0.45 -3.95
C HIS A 100 -5.29 -0.81 -4.68
N VAL A 101 -6.61 -0.99 -4.80
CA VAL A 101 -7.21 -2.13 -5.53
C VAL A 101 -6.84 -2.09 -7.01
N ALA A 102 -6.94 -0.92 -7.66
CA ALA A 102 -6.61 -0.78 -9.08
C ALA A 102 -5.13 -1.07 -9.35
N PHE A 103 -4.25 -0.63 -8.45
CA PHE A 103 -2.82 -0.93 -8.51
C PHE A 103 -2.53 -2.43 -8.31
N ALA A 104 -3.19 -3.08 -7.35
CA ALA A 104 -3.04 -4.51 -7.14
C ALA A 104 -3.56 -5.31 -8.35
N THR A 105 -4.70 -4.90 -8.94
CA THR A 105 -5.26 -5.55 -10.13
C THR A 105 -4.33 -5.39 -11.34
N SER A 106 -3.72 -4.23 -11.56
CA SER A 106 -2.78 -4.06 -12.67
C SER A 106 -1.53 -4.93 -12.48
N ALA A 107 -1.00 -5.03 -11.26
CA ALA A 107 0.09 -5.94 -10.95
C ALA A 107 -0.30 -7.40 -11.20
N LEU A 108 -1.51 -7.82 -10.79
CA LEU A 108 -2.02 -9.16 -11.09
C LEU A 108 -2.11 -9.40 -12.61
N LEU A 109 -2.63 -8.46 -13.40
CA LEU A 109 -2.72 -8.63 -14.87
C LEU A 109 -1.36 -8.73 -15.56
N ILE A 110 -0.32 -8.14 -14.97
CA ILE A 110 1.05 -8.22 -15.49
C ILE A 110 1.71 -9.54 -15.09
N PHE A 111 1.55 -9.97 -13.83
CA PHE A 111 2.31 -11.05 -13.20
C PHE A 111 1.53 -12.35 -12.95
N ALA A 112 0.25 -12.44 -13.29
CA ALA A 112 -0.52 -13.68 -13.21
C ALA A 112 -0.12 -14.68 -14.32
N ASP A 113 -0.44 -15.96 -14.11
CA ASP A 113 -0.41 -16.98 -15.15
C ASP A 113 -1.19 -16.53 -16.40
N GLY A 114 -0.51 -16.39 -17.54
CA GLY A 114 -1.10 -15.87 -18.79
C GLY A 114 -1.28 -14.34 -18.81
N GLY A 115 -0.66 -13.62 -17.88
CA GLY A 115 -0.53 -12.17 -17.93
C GLY A 115 0.50 -11.71 -18.95
N LEU A 116 0.51 -10.39 -19.23
CA LEU A 116 1.35 -9.80 -20.29
C LEU A 116 2.82 -10.22 -20.22
N LEU A 117 3.39 -10.34 -19.02
CA LEU A 117 4.80 -10.72 -18.87
C LEU A 117 5.06 -12.15 -19.34
N TYR A 118 4.15 -13.08 -19.07
CA TYR A 118 4.27 -14.48 -19.45
C TYR A 118 3.86 -14.74 -20.90
N ASP A 119 3.00 -13.89 -21.48
CA ASP A 119 2.74 -13.87 -22.91
C ASP A 119 3.99 -13.49 -23.72
N TYR A 120 4.74 -12.48 -23.25
CA TYR A 120 5.99 -12.06 -23.90
C TYR A 120 7.19 -12.96 -23.59
N PHE A 121 7.20 -13.61 -22.41
CA PHE A 121 8.28 -14.48 -21.98
C PHE A 121 7.79 -15.88 -21.56
N PRO A 122 7.37 -16.72 -22.52
CA PRO A 122 6.76 -18.03 -22.27
C PRO A 122 7.68 -19.07 -21.61
N TYR A 123 8.99 -18.78 -21.50
CA TYR A 123 9.96 -19.62 -20.80
C TYR A 123 9.99 -19.40 -19.28
N PHE A 124 9.43 -18.31 -18.77
CA PHE A 124 9.27 -18.12 -17.34
C PHE A 124 7.94 -18.75 -16.90
N THR A 125 7.97 -19.63 -15.92
CA THR A 125 6.77 -20.10 -15.23
C THR A 125 6.59 -19.27 -13.97
N PRO A 126 5.41 -18.71 -13.67
CA PRO A 126 5.21 -17.96 -12.44
C PRO A 126 5.46 -18.87 -11.24
N PRO A 127 6.46 -18.56 -10.41
CA PRO A 127 6.69 -19.31 -9.19
C PRO A 127 5.57 -19.00 -8.20
N MET A 128 5.09 -20.03 -7.50
CA MET A 128 4.13 -19.86 -6.40
C MET A 128 4.77 -18.99 -5.31
N ASP A 129 4.23 -17.78 -5.10
CA ASP A 129 4.80 -16.79 -4.17
C ASP A 129 4.44 -17.10 -2.71
N LYS A 130 5.07 -18.13 -2.14
CA LYS A 130 4.87 -18.53 -0.74
C LYS A 130 5.45 -17.55 0.27
N LEU A 131 6.41 -16.73 -0.16
CA LEU A 131 7.21 -15.85 0.70
C LEU A 131 6.81 -14.37 0.55
N GLY A 132 5.91 -14.02 -0.38
CA GLY A 132 5.52 -12.63 -0.63
C GLY A 132 6.59 -11.82 -1.36
N ILE A 133 7.46 -12.45 -2.14
CA ILE A 133 8.51 -11.77 -2.91
C ILE A 133 7.90 -10.92 -4.02
N GLY A 134 6.95 -11.46 -4.78
CA GLY A 134 6.25 -10.74 -5.84
C GLY A 134 5.43 -9.59 -5.29
N LEU A 135 4.77 -9.82 -4.14
CA LEU A 135 4.12 -8.76 -3.37
C LEU A 135 5.12 -7.68 -2.94
N GLY A 136 6.27 -8.05 -2.39
CA GLY A 136 7.31 -7.12 -1.96
C GLY A 136 7.86 -6.25 -3.10
N LEU A 137 8.10 -6.84 -4.28
CA LEU A 137 8.53 -6.09 -5.47
C LEU A 137 7.45 -5.11 -5.96
N THR A 138 6.19 -5.55 -5.97
CA THR A 138 5.05 -4.71 -6.35
C THR A 138 4.91 -3.52 -5.39
N LEU A 139 5.05 -3.78 -4.08
CA LEU A 139 5.06 -2.75 -3.05
C LEU A 139 6.28 -1.83 -3.17
N ALA A 140 7.47 -2.33 -3.51
CA ALA A 140 8.66 -1.49 -3.69
C ALA A 140 8.42 -0.37 -4.72
N VAL A 141 7.79 -0.70 -5.84
CA VAL A 141 7.45 0.28 -6.88
C VAL A 141 6.44 1.29 -6.35
N LYS A 142 5.37 0.83 -5.69
CA LYS A 142 4.34 1.70 -5.10
C LYS A 142 4.92 2.67 -4.08
N GLU A 143 5.63 2.14 -3.09
CA GLU A 143 6.15 2.90 -1.95
C GLU A 143 7.32 3.81 -2.36
N SER A 144 8.01 3.53 -3.47
CA SER A 144 9.03 4.45 -4.02
C SER A 144 8.45 5.81 -4.41
N ALA A 145 7.21 5.86 -4.93
CA ALA A 145 6.55 7.11 -5.28
C ALA A 145 6.25 7.95 -4.02
N PHE A 146 5.90 7.28 -2.92
CA PHE A 146 5.69 7.92 -1.63
C PHE A 146 7.01 8.45 -1.04
N LEU A 147 8.08 7.66 -1.06
CA LEU A 147 9.41 8.11 -0.62
C LEU A 147 9.91 9.30 -1.44
N LEU A 148 9.78 9.26 -2.76
CA LEU A 148 10.14 10.37 -3.65
C LEU A 148 9.33 11.63 -3.36
N TRP A 149 8.05 11.49 -3.04
CA TRP A 149 7.20 12.62 -2.68
C TRP A 149 7.64 13.26 -1.36
N ILE A 150 7.96 12.46 -0.33
CA ILE A 150 8.54 12.96 0.92
C ILE A 150 9.86 13.70 0.65
N LEU A 151 10.76 13.09 -0.11
CA LEU A 151 12.08 13.67 -0.40
C LEU A 151 11.99 14.94 -1.26
N ALA A 152 10.93 15.10 -2.05
CA ALA A 152 10.67 16.31 -2.83
C ALA A 152 9.96 17.42 -2.02
N ALA A 153 9.34 17.08 -0.89
CA ALA A 153 8.63 18.02 -0.02
C ALA A 153 9.53 18.69 1.03
N VAL A 154 10.76 18.19 1.19
CA VAL A 154 11.83 18.76 2.04
C VAL A 154 12.67 19.73 1.22
#